data_AF-A0A973WLZ1-F1
#
_entry.id   AF-A0A973WLZ1-F1
#
_cell.length_a   1.000
_cell.length_b   1.000
_cell.length_c   1.000
_cell.angle_alpha   90.00
_cell.angle_beta   90.00
_cell.angle_gamma   90.00
#
_symmetry.space_group_name_H-M   'P 1'
#
loop_
_entity.id
_entity.type
_entity.pdbx_description
1 polymer ?
#
loop_
_entity_poly.entity_id
_entity_poly.type
_entity_poly.pdbx_seq_one_letter_code
_entity_poly.pdbx_strand_id
1 'polypeptide(L)'
;MIARFVLALLVPLALCVVGTAHAQDVPGIEICTVEKTMERRTSCLQSNVDFLQKTIGKLTSDHQQKLDVANRQIESLKSTIAGLQKLVTDLQAAQDKLTEDLKKKADVSPAKDATPAAKDGTK
;
A
#
# COMPACT_ATOMS: atom_id res chain seq x y z
N MET A 1 -24.11 -3.35 -5.94
CA MET A 1 -23.73 -4.72 -5.56
C MET A 1 -22.36 -4.77 -4.89
N ILE A 2 -21.34 -4.08 -5.43
CA ILE A 2 -19.97 -4.03 -4.89
C ILE A 2 -19.91 -3.59 -3.42
N ALA A 3 -20.66 -2.55 -3.02
CA ALA A 3 -20.69 -2.08 -1.63
C ALA A 3 -21.18 -3.15 -0.61
N ARG A 4 -22.08 -4.05 -1.04
CA ARG A 4 -22.55 -5.16 -0.20
C ARG A 4 -21.49 -6.24 -0.04
N PHE A 5 -20.70 -6.50 -1.07
CA PHE A 5 -19.56 -7.42 -1.01
C PHE A 5 -18.42 -6.88 -0.16
N VAL A 6 -18.12 -5.58 -0.27
CA VAL A 6 -17.10 -4.92 0.57
C VAL A 6 -17.50 -4.97 2.04
N LEU A 7 -18.77 -4.68 2.36
CA LEU A 7 -19.28 -4.76 3.73
C LEU A 7 -19.28 -6.21 4.26
N ALA A 8 -19.71 -7.17 3.44
CA ALA A 8 -19.74 -8.59 3.81
C ALA A 8 -18.34 -9.18 4.04
N LEU A 9 -17.28 -8.60 3.44
CA LEU A 9 -15.91 -9.07 3.59
C LEU A 9 -15.16 -8.34 4.73
N LEU A 10 -15.45 -7.06 4.95
CA LEU A 10 -14.83 -6.26 6.03
C LEU A 10 -15.36 -6.61 7.42
N VAL A 11 -16.64 -6.94 7.55
CA VAL A 11 -17.27 -7.30 8.84
C VAL A 11 -16.63 -8.55 9.49
N PRO A 12 -16.50 -9.71 8.81
CA PRO A 12 -15.85 -10.88 9.41
C PRO A 12 -14.36 -10.66 9.65
N LEU A 13 -13.66 -9.88 8.81
CA LEU A 13 -12.26 -9.54 9.01
C LEU A 13 -12.05 -8.71 10.30
N ALA A 14 -12.94 -7.74 10.58
CA ALA A 14 -12.90 -6.97 11.81
C ALA A 14 -13.20 -7.81 13.07
N LEU A 15 -14.10 -8.79 12.95
CA LEU A 15 -14.44 -9.72 14.03
C LEU A 15 -13.32 -10.73 14.33
N CYS A 16 -12.56 -11.17 13.32
CA CYS A 16 -11.40 -12.06 13.53
C CYS A 16 -10.23 -11.40 14.27
N VAL A 17 -10.14 -10.06 14.30
CA VAL A 17 -9.10 -9.34 15.06
C VAL A 17 -9.39 -9.32 16.57
N VAL A 18 -10.63 -9.60 16.99
CA VAL A 18 -11.03 -9.71 18.41
C VAL A 18 -10.77 -11.13 18.96
N GLY A 19 -9.74 -11.79 18.45
CA GLY A 19 -9.34 -13.14 18.83
C GLY A 19 -8.43 -13.14 20.05
N THR A 20 -8.89 -13.81 21.12
CA THR A 20 -8.15 -14.24 22.30
C THR A 20 -7.44 -13.13 23.09
N ALA A 21 -8.17 -12.51 24.02
CA ALA A 21 -7.57 -11.93 25.21
C ALA A 21 -7.01 -13.08 26.07
N HIS A 22 -5.90 -13.68 25.66
CA HIS A 22 -5.03 -14.34 26.61
C HIS A 22 -4.66 -13.24 27.62
N ALA A 23 -4.98 -13.46 28.90
CA ALA A 23 -4.37 -12.66 29.93
C ALA A 23 -2.86 -12.64 29.64
N GLN A 24 -2.31 -11.46 29.38
CA GLN A 24 -0.87 -11.31 29.20
C GLN A 24 -0.28 -11.63 30.56
N ASP A 25 0.22 -12.86 30.69
CA ASP A 25 0.76 -13.32 31.95
C ASP A 25 1.91 -12.38 32.32
N VAL A 26 1.81 -11.81 33.51
CA VAL A 26 2.85 -10.92 34.02
C VAL A 26 3.98 -11.85 34.46
N PRO A 27 5.10 -11.95 33.74
CA PRO A 27 6.05 -13.03 33.95
C PRO A 27 6.55 -13.02 35.40
N GLY A 28 6.29 -14.08 36.17
CA GLY A 28 6.72 -14.18 37.56
C GLY A 28 5.71 -13.67 38.60
N ILE A 29 4.48 -13.28 38.21
CA ILE A 29 3.41 -12.98 39.17
C ILE A 29 3.02 -14.24 39.96
N GLU A 30 3.08 -15.42 39.34
CA GLU A 30 2.95 -16.72 40.00
C GLU A 30 4.00 -16.94 41.09
N ILE A 31 5.23 -16.45 40.92
CA ILE A 31 6.28 -16.58 41.93
C ILE A 31 6.06 -15.57 43.07
N CYS A 32 5.67 -14.33 42.74
CA CYS A 32 5.43 -13.30 43.75
C CYS A 32 4.18 -13.58 44.61
N THR A 33 3.19 -14.31 44.10
CA THR A 33 1.95 -14.64 44.83
C THR A 33 2.06 -15.84 45.75
N VAL A 34 3.02 -16.75 45.49
CA VAL A 34 3.32 -17.90 46.35
C VAL A 34 4.14 -17.49 47.59
N GLU A 35 4.77 -16.31 47.55
CA GLU A 35 5.58 -15.77 48.65
C GLU A 35 4.73 -15.43 49.89
N LYS A 36 5.10 -15.98 51.05
CA LYS A 36 4.35 -15.85 52.31
C LYS A 36 4.80 -14.68 53.16
N THR A 37 6.04 -14.22 52.98
CA THR A 37 6.57 -13.07 53.71
C THR A 37 6.18 -11.76 53.00
N MET A 38 5.52 -10.84 53.71
CA MET A 38 5.00 -9.61 53.09
C MET A 38 6.11 -8.72 52.51
N GLU A 39 7.28 -8.68 53.13
CA GLU A 39 8.48 -7.99 52.64
C GLU A 39 8.94 -8.52 51.26
N ARG A 40 9.11 -9.84 51.13
CA ARG A 40 9.59 -10.47 49.89
C ARG A 40 8.53 -10.46 48.79
N ARG A 41 7.24 -10.54 49.15
CA ARG A 41 6.13 -10.37 48.20
C ARG A 41 6.12 -8.97 47.60
N THR A 42 6.33 -7.94 48.42
CA THR A 42 6.35 -6.54 47.98
C THR A 42 7.55 -6.27 47.07
N SER A 43 8.75 -6.75 47.43
CA SER A 43 9.94 -6.55 46.59
C SER A 43 9.87 -7.30 45.26
N CYS A 44 9.30 -8.51 45.24
CA CYS A 44 9.07 -9.28 44.01
C CYS A 44 8.11 -8.54 43.07
N LEU A 45 6.97 -8.06 43.59
CA LEU A 45 6.00 -7.28 42.79
C LEU A 45 6.61 -5.98 42.26
N GLN A 46 7.41 -5.28 43.07
CA GLN A 46 8.09 -4.04 42.66
C GLN A 46 9.05 -4.29 41.50
N SER A 47 9.89 -5.34 41.57
CA SER A 47 10.78 -5.70 40.47
C SER A 47 10.02 -6.09 39.20
N ASN A 48 8.84 -6.69 39.33
CA ASN A 48 8.00 -7.06 38.20
C ASN A 48 7.41 -5.84 37.50
N VAL A 49 6.91 -4.87 38.29
CA VAL A 49 6.41 -3.59 37.77
C VAL A 49 7.51 -2.80 37.06
N ASP A 50 8.72 -2.74 37.62
CA ASP A 50 9.87 -2.09 36.97
C ASP A 50 10.23 -2.77 35.64
N PHE A 51 10.25 -4.11 35.59
CA PHE A 51 10.47 -4.86 34.36
C PHE A 51 9.40 -4.58 33.30
N LEU A 52 8.12 -4.59 33.70
CA LEU A 52 7.00 -4.28 32.81
C LEU A 52 7.07 -2.84 32.29
N GLN A 53 7.35 -1.86 33.15
CA GLN A 53 7.49 -0.46 32.74
C GLN A 53 8.61 -0.27 31.73
N LYS A 54 9.78 -0.89 31.97
CA LYS A 54 10.90 -0.87 31.02
C LYS A 54 10.54 -1.53 29.70
N THR A 55 9.84 -2.67 29.76
CA THR A 55 9.41 -3.43 28.57
C THR A 55 8.39 -2.63 27.74
N ILE A 56 7.39 -2.03 28.39
CA ILE A 56 6.40 -1.15 27.74
C ILE A 56 7.10 0.06 27.11
N GLY A 57 8.04 0.69 27.81
CA GLY A 57 8.82 1.81 27.28
C GLY A 57 9.60 1.42 26.02
N LYS A 58 10.29 0.28 26.06
CA LYS A 58 11.02 -0.27 24.91
C LYS A 58 10.09 -0.57 23.73
N LEU A 59 9.01 -1.31 23.98
CA LEU A 59 8.00 -1.65 22.96
C LEU A 59 7.41 -0.37 22.34
N THR A 60 7.12 0.63 23.15
CA THR A 60 6.57 1.92 22.67
C THR A 60 7.56 2.60 21.72
N SER A 61 8.83 2.69 22.11
CA SER A 61 9.88 3.29 21.27
C SER A 61 10.10 2.50 19.98
N ASP A 62 10.15 1.17 20.05
CA ASP A 62 10.33 0.30 18.89
C ASP A 62 9.17 0.47 17.89
N HIS A 63 7.93 0.59 18.38
CA HIS A 63 6.77 0.82 17.53
C HIS A 63 6.77 2.23 16.92
N GLN A 64 7.11 3.26 17.69
CA GLN A 64 7.24 4.62 17.16
C GLN A 64 8.29 4.67 16.03
N GLN A 65 9.44 4.02 16.23
CA GLN A 65 10.47 3.93 15.19
C GLN A 65 9.95 3.21 13.93
N LYS A 66 9.18 2.12 14.07
CA LYS A 66 8.57 1.43 12.92
C LYS A 66 7.58 2.33 12.18
N LEU A 67 6.78 3.12 12.89
CA LEU A 67 5.85 4.07 12.29
C LEU A 67 6.59 5.17 11.52
N ASP A 68 7.68 5.70 12.07
CA ASP A 68 8.49 6.72 11.41
C ASP A 68 9.14 6.20 10.13
N VAL A 69 9.68 4.98 10.16
CA VAL A 69 10.23 4.31 8.97
C VAL A 69 9.15 4.10 7.91
N ALA A 70 7.97 3.62 8.31
CA ALA A 70 6.85 3.42 7.38
C ALA A 70 6.37 4.74 6.76
N ASN A 71 6.30 5.82 7.54
CA ASN A 71 5.95 7.15 7.03
C ASN A 71 6.94 7.65 5.97
N ARG A 72 8.24 7.47 6.20
CA ARG A 72 9.27 7.82 5.20
C ARG A 72 9.14 6.98 3.93
N GLN A 73 8.81 5.69 4.05
CA GLN A 73 8.54 4.83 2.89
C GLN A 73 7.31 5.32 2.12
N ILE A 74 6.25 5.74 2.81
CA ILE A 74 5.05 6.32 2.18
C ILE A 74 5.40 7.59 1.41
N GLU A 75 6.25 8.46 1.95
CA GLU A 75 6.69 9.67 1.24
C GLU A 75 7.49 9.35 -0.02
N SER A 76 8.40 8.38 0.05
CA SER A 76 9.15 7.90 -1.11
C SER A 76 8.25 7.27 -2.18
N LEU A 77 7.25 6.48 -1.78
CA LEU A 77 6.28 5.90 -2.70
C LEU A 77 5.40 6.98 -3.34
N LYS A 78 4.97 8.00 -2.58
CA LYS A 78 4.20 9.14 -3.10
C LYS A 78 4.98 9.90 -4.18
N SER A 79 6.28 10.15 -3.98
CA SER A 79 7.09 10.84 -4.99
C SER A 79 7.24 10.00 -6.26
N THR A 80 7.40 8.68 -6.11
CA THR A 80 7.48 7.73 -7.22
C THR A 80 6.17 7.71 -8.02
N ILE A 81 5.02 7.66 -7.33
CA ILE A 81 3.69 7.73 -7.96
C ILE A 81 3.52 9.05 -8.72
N ALA A 82 3.91 10.19 -8.14
CA ALA A 82 3.84 11.48 -8.82
C ALA A 82 4.74 11.53 -10.07
N GLY A 83 5.92 10.92 -10.02
CA GLY A 83 6.81 10.78 -11.19
C GLY A 83 6.21 9.91 -12.28
N LEU A 84 5.69 8.73 -11.92
CA LEU A 84 4.98 7.83 -12.84
C LEU A 84 3.77 8.50 -13.47
N GLN A 85 2.99 9.26 -12.70
CA GLN A 85 1.81 9.95 -13.21
C GLN A 85 2.18 11.00 -14.27
N LYS A 86 3.31 11.71 -14.10
CA LYS A 86 3.84 12.62 -15.13
C LYS A 86 4.25 11.89 -16.41
N LEU A 87 4.95 10.77 -16.28
CA LEU A 87 5.35 9.97 -17.44
C LEU A 87 4.13 9.45 -18.21
N VAL A 88 3.08 9.02 -17.52
CA VAL A 88 1.83 8.60 -18.16
C VAL A 88 1.16 9.76 -18.91
N THR A 89 1.10 10.95 -18.30
CA THR A 89 0.54 12.13 -18.99
C THR A 89 1.36 12.55 -20.20
N ASP A 90 2.69 12.48 -20.12
CA ASP A 90 3.58 12.84 -21.23
C ASP A 90 3.45 11.83 -22.39
N LEU A 91 3.37 10.53 -22.08
CA LEU A 91 3.16 9.49 -23.08
C LEU A 91 1.78 9.58 -23.74
N GLN A 92 0.72 9.86 -22.97
CA GLN A 92 -0.62 10.07 -23.53
C GLN A 92 -0.62 11.27 -24.48
N ALA A 93 -0.02 12.40 -24.07
CA ALA A 93 0.08 13.58 -24.92
C ALA A 93 0.90 13.33 -26.20
N ALA A 94 1.98 12.54 -26.12
CA ALA A 94 2.77 12.14 -27.28
C ALA A 94 1.98 11.21 -28.22
N GLN A 95 1.22 10.25 -27.68
CA GLN A 95 0.35 9.36 -28.45
C GLN A 95 -0.76 10.15 -29.18
N ASP A 96 -1.41 11.09 -28.50
CA ASP A 96 -2.47 11.91 -29.07
C ASP A 96 -1.91 12.76 -30.23
N LYS A 97 -0.74 13.38 -30.05
CA LYS A 97 -0.05 14.11 -31.13
C LYS A 97 0.27 13.22 -32.34
N LEU A 98 0.87 12.04 -32.10
CA LEU A 98 1.18 11.10 -33.18
C LEU A 98 -0.10 10.66 -33.92
N THR A 99 -1.19 10.41 -33.20
CA THR A 99 -2.48 10.02 -33.77
C THR A 99 -3.06 11.14 -34.64
N GLU A 100 -2.98 12.40 -34.19
CA GLU A 100 -3.43 13.56 -34.96
C GLU A 100 -2.54 13.84 -36.19
N ASP A 101 -1.22 13.67 -36.07
CA ASP A 101 -0.28 13.80 -37.19
C ASP A 101 -0.49 12.70 -38.25
N LEU A 102 -0.82 11.47 -37.84
CA LEU A 102 -1.22 10.37 -38.72
C LEU A 102 -2.52 10.68 -39.47
N LYS A 103 -3.54 11.24 -38.80
CA LYS A 103 -4.78 11.66 -39.45
C LYS A 103 -4.56 12.79 -40.45
N LYS A 104 -3.70 13.77 -40.13
CA LYS A 104 -3.38 14.89 -41.05
C LYS A 104 -2.55 14.45 -42.26
N LYS A 105 -1.68 13.45 -42.12
CA LYS A 105 -0.92 12.90 -43.26
C LYS A 105 -1.77 12.01 -44.17
N ALA A 106 -2.88 11.45 -43.70
CA ALA A 106 -3.85 10.76 -44.55
C ALA A 106 -4.68 11.73 -45.42
N ASP A 107 -4.74 13.01 -45.08
CA ASP A 107 -5.55 14.03 -45.78
C ASP A 107 -4.76 14.83 -46.85
N VAL A 108 -3.42 14.74 -46.88
CA VAL A 108 -2.57 15.48 -47.83
C VAL A 108 -1.83 14.54 -48.80
N SER A 109 -2.59 14.11 -49.80
CA SER A 109 -2.24 13.76 -51.20
C SER A 109 -1.61 12.40 -51.60
N PRO A 110 -1.85 11.94 -52.87
CA PRO A 110 -2.66 12.56 -53.93
C PRO A 110 -3.68 11.65 -54.67
N ALA A 111 -4.79 12.26 -55.06
CA ALA A 111 -5.49 11.89 -56.29
C ALA A 111 -4.67 12.39 -57.50
N LYS A 112 -4.04 11.47 -58.25
CA LYS A 112 -3.97 11.44 -59.73
C LYS A 112 -2.98 10.35 -60.15
N ASP A 113 -3.52 9.18 -60.47
CA ASP A 113 -3.32 8.63 -61.80
C ASP A 113 -4.66 8.05 -62.23
N ALA A 114 -5.38 8.88 -62.99
CA ALA A 114 -6.53 8.44 -63.73
C ALA A 114 -6.02 7.57 -64.87
N THR A 115 -6.39 6.30 -64.86
CA THR A 115 -6.49 5.52 -66.09
C THR A 115 -7.44 6.24 -67.06
N PRO A 116 -7.12 6.28 -68.35
CA PRO A 116 -8.16 6.04 -69.35
C PRO A 116 -7.79 4.82 -70.19
N ALA A 117 -8.77 3.92 -70.30
CA ALA A 117 -8.73 2.79 -71.21
C ALA A 117 -8.87 3.21 -72.69
N ALA A 118 -8.36 2.33 -73.54
CA ALA A 118 -8.74 2.01 -74.92
C ALA A 118 -8.17 2.84 -76.11
N LYS A 119 -7.40 2.15 -76.98
CA LYS A 119 -7.75 1.91 -78.40
C LYS A 119 -6.84 0.86 -79.07
N ASP A 120 -7.51 -0.10 -79.71
CA ASP A 120 -7.22 -1.01 -80.83
C ASP A 120 -5.81 -1.10 -81.48
N GLY A 121 -5.44 -2.35 -81.84
CA GLY A 121 -5.09 -2.66 -83.24
C GLY A 121 -3.72 -3.29 -83.54
N THR A 122 -3.75 -4.59 -83.89
CA THR A 122 -3.00 -5.23 -84.99
C THR A 122 -1.46 -5.22 -85.01
N LYS A 123 -0.83 -6.37 -84.73
CA LYS A 123 -0.28 -7.31 -85.73
C LYS A 123 0.44 -8.48 -85.04
#